data_AF-A0A4U1JDX4-F1
#
_entry.id   AF-A0A4U1JDX4-F1
#
_cell.length_a   1.000
_cell.length_b   1.000
_cell.length_c   1.000
_cell.angle_alpha   90.00
_cell.angle_beta   90.00
_cell.angle_gamma   90.00
#
_symmetry.space_group_name_H-M   'P 1'
#
loop_
_entity.id
_entity.type
_entity.pdbx_description
1 polymer ?
#
loop_
_entity_poly.entity_id
_entity_poly.type
_entity_poly.pdbx_seq_one_letter_code
_entity_poly.pdbx_strand_id
1 'polypeptide(L)'
;MNGVTKEGTDVCALEGWYDDGTCDDFCVVDDGDCVVVGDTLCSEEAGMPCEEGFFCDFPIDTMCGAIIDQLGTCKPRPEACDHNYDPVCGCDGQTHSNACTANAAGTSVASAGSCP
;
A
#
# COMPACT_ATOMS: atom_id res chain seq x y z
N MET A 1 26.01 5.35 -12.77
CA MET A 1 26.30 6.78 -12.63
C MET A 1 25.08 7.33 -11.92
N ASN A 2 25.24 7.88 -10.73
CA ASN A 2 24.12 8.31 -9.89
C ASN A 2 23.59 9.66 -10.37
N GLY A 3 23.18 9.76 -11.65
CA GLY A 3 22.68 11.02 -12.21
C GLY A 3 23.73 12.12 -12.41
N VAL A 4 25.04 11.80 -12.24
CA VAL A 4 26.14 12.78 -12.41
C VAL A 4 26.96 12.54 -13.66
N THR A 5 27.27 13.60 -14.41
CA THR A 5 28.25 13.58 -15.51
C THR A 5 29.69 13.47 -14.98
N LYS A 6 30.65 13.15 -15.86
CA LYS A 6 32.09 13.09 -15.48
C LYS A 6 32.65 14.45 -15.02
N GLU A 7 31.98 15.55 -15.36
CA GLU A 7 32.31 16.92 -14.96
C GLU A 7 31.66 17.32 -13.63
N GLY A 8 30.91 16.42 -12.99
CA GLY A 8 30.25 16.68 -11.69
C GLY A 8 28.89 17.37 -11.81
N THR A 9 28.28 17.42 -13.00
CA THR A 9 26.97 18.04 -13.20
C THR A 9 25.85 17.09 -12.78
N ASP A 10 24.94 17.57 -11.94
CA ASP A 10 23.68 16.88 -11.62
C ASP A 10 22.74 16.96 -12.83
N VAL A 11 22.58 15.84 -13.53
CA VAL A 11 21.71 15.72 -14.72
C VAL A 11 20.25 15.75 -14.31
N CYS A 12 19.90 15.20 -13.14
CA CYS A 12 18.52 15.16 -12.66
C CYS A 12 18.01 16.57 -12.37
N ALA A 13 18.83 17.42 -11.75
CA ALA A 13 18.48 18.84 -11.57
C ALA A 13 18.36 19.62 -12.89
N LEU A 14 19.15 19.26 -13.91
CA LEU A 14 19.19 19.98 -15.18
C LEU A 14 17.99 19.65 -16.08
N GLU A 15 17.62 18.37 -16.11
CA GLU A 15 16.51 17.86 -16.92
C GLU A 15 15.16 17.94 -16.17
N GLY A 16 15.20 18.25 -14.86
CA GLY A 16 14.01 18.40 -14.03
C GLY A 16 13.40 17.08 -13.60
N TRP A 17 14.22 16.07 -13.33
CA TRP A 17 13.85 14.72 -12.88
C TRP A 17 13.75 14.62 -11.35
N TYR A 18 13.49 15.73 -10.68
CA TYR A 18 13.12 15.73 -9.27
C TYR A 18 11.69 16.25 -9.20
N ASP A 19 10.82 15.52 -8.50
CA ASP A 19 9.42 15.92 -8.35
C ASP A 19 8.65 16.05 -9.70
N ASP A 20 9.02 15.24 -10.70
CA ASP A 20 8.46 15.16 -12.05
C ASP A 20 7.30 14.13 -12.24
N GLY A 21 7.01 13.35 -11.21
CA GLY A 21 6.02 12.27 -11.14
C GLY A 21 6.54 10.88 -11.50
N THR A 22 7.84 10.71 -11.74
CA THR A 22 8.50 9.44 -12.07
C THR A 22 9.56 9.15 -11.02
N CYS A 23 9.62 7.92 -10.50
CA CYS A 23 10.69 7.58 -9.56
C CYS A 23 12.03 7.36 -10.29
N ASP A 24 12.97 8.28 -10.09
CA ASP A 24 14.32 8.21 -10.64
C ASP A 24 15.38 7.87 -9.56
N ASP A 25 15.37 6.61 -9.10
CA ASP A 25 16.29 6.02 -8.10
C ASP A 25 17.79 6.14 -8.44
N PHE A 26 18.11 6.50 -9.70
CA PHE A 26 19.49 6.70 -10.12
C PHE A 26 20.01 8.13 -9.87
N CYS A 27 19.24 9.05 -9.30
CA CYS A 27 19.64 10.43 -9.05
C CYS A 27 20.55 10.62 -7.82
N VAL A 28 21.13 11.82 -7.66
CA VAL A 28 22.07 12.13 -6.56
C VAL A 28 21.33 12.40 -5.26
N VAL A 29 20.24 13.15 -5.38
CA VAL A 29 19.31 13.45 -4.29
C VAL A 29 18.17 12.44 -4.38
N ASP A 30 17.65 12.07 -3.22
CA ASP A 30 16.43 11.27 -3.12
C ASP A 30 15.29 12.02 -3.82
N ASP A 31 14.72 11.41 -4.84
CA ASP A 31 13.66 11.98 -5.65
C ASP A 31 12.34 11.87 -4.88
N GLY A 32 11.64 12.99 -4.69
CA GLY A 32 10.40 13.04 -3.91
C GLY A 32 9.26 12.21 -4.51
N ASP A 33 9.34 11.87 -5.79
CA ASP A 33 8.38 10.96 -6.46
C ASP A 33 8.77 9.50 -6.37
N CYS A 34 10.02 9.21 -6.00
CA CYS A 34 10.34 7.93 -5.41
C CYS A 34 9.66 7.89 -4.06
N VAL A 35 8.38 7.54 -4.07
CA VAL A 35 7.61 7.21 -2.90
C VAL A 35 8.42 6.24 -2.04
N VAL A 36 9.11 6.82 -1.04
CA VAL A 36 9.63 6.12 0.12
C VAL A 36 8.42 5.68 0.92
N VAL A 37 7.74 4.61 0.47
CA VAL A 37 6.90 3.65 1.23
C VAL A 37 6.43 4.11 2.63
N GLY A 38 5.82 5.28 2.71
CA GLY A 38 5.37 5.93 3.95
C GLY A 38 3.87 6.11 3.93
N ASP A 39 3.31 6.46 2.77
CA ASP A 39 1.86 6.45 2.49
C ASP A 39 1.37 5.06 2.06
N THR A 40 2.30 4.16 1.71
CA THR A 40 1.94 2.77 1.44
C THR A 40 1.88 1.94 2.70
N LEU A 41 2.40 2.39 3.84
CA LEU A 41 2.35 1.61 5.09
C LEU A 41 1.20 2.09 5.96
N CYS A 42 0.53 1.15 6.62
CA CYS A 42 -0.58 1.47 7.49
C CYS A 42 -0.61 0.57 8.72
N SER A 43 -1.14 1.11 9.80
CA SER A 43 -1.46 0.35 11.00
C SER A 43 -2.44 1.12 11.86
N GLU A 44 -3.38 0.38 12.42
CA GLU A 44 -4.42 0.94 13.27
C GLU A 44 -3.82 1.35 14.62
N GLU A 45 -2.91 0.55 15.19
CA GLU A 45 -2.29 0.86 16.48
C GLU A 45 -1.28 2.01 16.44
N ALA A 46 -0.56 2.20 15.32
CA ALA A 46 0.36 3.33 15.20
C ALA A 46 -0.32 4.62 14.73
N GLY A 47 -1.64 4.60 14.51
CA GLY A 47 -2.40 5.77 14.05
C GLY A 47 -2.00 6.20 12.64
N MET A 48 -1.67 5.25 11.76
CA MET A 48 -1.33 5.47 10.36
C MET A 48 -2.48 4.97 9.48
N PRO A 49 -3.57 5.74 9.33
CA PRO A 49 -4.66 5.39 8.44
C PRO A 49 -4.27 5.59 6.98
N CYS A 50 -4.85 4.78 6.09
CA CYS A 50 -4.76 5.04 4.66
C CYS A 50 -5.65 6.24 4.25
N GLU A 51 -5.32 6.84 3.11
CA GLU A 51 -6.13 7.89 2.49
C GLU A 51 -7.55 7.41 2.11
N GLU A 52 -8.45 8.35 1.86
CA GLU A 52 -9.81 8.04 1.41
C GLU A 52 -9.78 7.25 0.10
N GLY A 53 -10.56 6.17 0.04
CA GLY A 53 -10.56 5.26 -1.11
C GLY A 53 -9.50 4.15 -1.04
N PHE A 54 -8.69 4.08 0.01
CA PHE A 54 -7.75 2.99 0.26
C PHE A 54 -8.15 2.16 1.50
N PHE A 55 -7.64 0.94 1.58
CA PHE A 55 -7.76 0.07 2.74
C PHE A 55 -6.39 -0.44 3.15
N CYS A 56 -6.25 -0.77 4.43
CA CYS A 56 -5.01 -1.34 4.94
C CYS A 56 -5.00 -2.85 4.68
N ASP A 57 -4.14 -3.31 3.76
CA ASP A 57 -3.96 -4.72 3.43
C ASP A 57 -2.91 -5.34 4.35
N PHE A 58 -3.36 -6.20 5.24
CA PHE A 58 -2.50 -6.92 6.17
C PHE A 58 -2.23 -8.34 5.66
N PRO A 59 -0.98 -8.83 5.74
CA PRO A 59 -0.72 -10.25 5.52
C PRO A 59 -1.50 -11.12 6.52
N ILE A 60 -2.00 -12.29 6.09
CA ILE A 60 -2.89 -13.16 6.89
C ILE A 60 -2.24 -13.61 8.20
N ASP A 61 -0.92 -13.77 8.23
CA ASP A 61 -0.13 -14.16 9.40
C ASP A 61 0.01 -13.05 10.45
N THR A 62 -0.35 -11.81 10.11
CA THR A 62 -0.22 -10.65 11.02
C THR A 62 -1.39 -10.47 11.97
N MET A 63 -2.41 -11.34 11.89
CA MET A 63 -3.64 -11.22 12.68
C MET A 63 -4.25 -9.81 12.59
N CYS A 64 -4.47 -9.33 11.37
CA CYS A 64 -5.06 -8.01 11.10
C CYS A 64 -4.25 -6.84 11.71
N GLY A 65 -2.93 -6.94 11.70
CA GLY A 65 -2.05 -5.89 12.24
C GLY A 65 -1.70 -6.05 13.73
N ALA A 66 -2.20 -7.07 14.43
CA ALA A 66 -1.95 -7.26 15.86
C ALA A 66 -0.50 -7.66 16.24
N ILE A 67 0.38 -7.90 15.25
CA ILE A 67 1.80 -8.17 15.48
C ILE A 67 2.58 -6.85 15.51
N ILE A 68 3.30 -6.62 16.61
CA ILE A 68 3.80 -5.30 17.06
C ILE A 68 4.85 -4.63 16.14
N ASP A 69 5.33 -5.27 15.09
CA ASP A 69 6.28 -4.69 14.12
C ASP A 69 5.87 -4.94 12.66
N GLN A 70 4.64 -5.40 12.42
CA GLN A 70 4.18 -5.79 11.09
C GLN A 70 3.10 -4.83 10.61
N LEU A 71 3.53 -3.89 9.77
CA LEU A 71 2.67 -2.91 9.13
C LEU A 71 1.93 -3.54 7.94
N GLY A 72 0.70 -3.08 7.72
CA GLY A 72 -0.04 -3.37 6.50
C GLY A 72 0.40 -2.45 5.36
N THR A 73 -0.15 -2.70 4.19
CA THR A 73 0.08 -1.89 3.00
C THR A 73 -1.21 -1.24 2.51
N CYS A 74 -1.23 0.08 2.30
CA CYS A 74 -2.38 0.76 1.71
C CYS A 74 -2.60 0.30 0.27
N LYS A 75 -3.78 -0.23 -0.01
CA LYS A 75 -4.22 -0.64 -1.34
C LYS A 75 -5.53 0.05 -1.71
N PRO A 76 -5.75 0.38 -3.00
CA PRO A 76 -6.99 1.02 -3.42
C PRO A 76 -8.18 0.09 -3.18
N ARG A 77 -9.29 0.65 -2.72
CA ARG A 77 -10.55 -0.07 -2.56
C ARG A 77 -11.16 -0.35 -3.93
N PRO A 78 -11.49 -1.61 -4.25
CA PRO A 78 -12.21 -1.91 -5.48
C PRO A 78 -13.57 -1.21 -5.51
N GLU A 79 -13.88 -0.52 -6.61
CA GLU A 79 -15.22 0.07 -6.85
C GLU A 79 -16.21 -0.95 -7.41
N ALA A 80 -15.70 -2.00 -8.04
CA ALA A 80 -16.47 -3.07 -8.64
C ALA A 80 -15.83 -4.43 -8.32
N CYS A 81 -16.68 -5.40 -8.01
CA CYS A 81 -16.27 -6.77 -7.71
C CYS A 81 -17.06 -7.75 -8.56
N ASP A 82 -16.38 -8.81 -8.99
CA ASP A 82 -17.04 -9.93 -9.64
C ASP A 82 -17.97 -10.65 -8.65
N HIS A 83 -19.04 -11.26 -9.18
CA HIS A 83 -20.01 -12.03 -8.41
C HIS A 83 -19.54 -13.46 -8.10
N ASN A 84 -18.22 -13.70 -8.04
CA ASN A 84 -17.70 -15.00 -7.64
C ASN A 84 -17.94 -15.22 -6.14
N TYR A 85 -18.45 -16.38 -5.77
CA TYR A 85 -18.68 -16.73 -4.37
C TYR A 85 -17.51 -17.56 -3.86
N ASP A 86 -16.64 -16.92 -3.08
CA ASP A 86 -15.46 -17.50 -2.44
C ASP A 86 -15.28 -16.84 -1.06
N PRO A 87 -16.07 -17.23 -0.06
CA PRO A 87 -16.27 -16.45 1.15
C PRO A 87 -15.00 -16.28 1.96
N VAL A 88 -14.85 -15.12 2.58
CA VAL A 88 -13.71 -14.76 3.45
C VAL A 88 -14.19 -14.09 4.72
N CYS A 89 -13.41 -14.18 5.78
CA CYS A 89 -13.62 -13.42 7.01
C CYS A 89 -12.76 -12.16 6.96
N GLY A 90 -13.38 -10.98 7.09
CA GLY A 90 -12.67 -9.71 7.17
C GLY A 90 -12.12 -9.46 8.57
N CYS A 91 -11.13 -8.56 8.67
CA CYS A 91 -10.64 -8.02 9.94
C CYS A 91 -11.70 -7.27 10.73
N ASP A 92 -12.77 -6.83 10.07
CA ASP A 92 -13.99 -6.31 10.68
C ASP A 92 -14.88 -7.38 11.37
N GLY A 93 -14.50 -8.66 11.29
CA GLY A 93 -15.25 -9.78 11.85
C GLY A 93 -16.49 -10.15 11.04
N GLN A 94 -16.64 -9.63 9.81
CA GLN A 94 -17.77 -9.92 8.94
C GLN A 94 -17.39 -10.91 7.84
N THR A 95 -18.34 -11.78 7.48
CA THR A 95 -18.17 -12.66 6.31
C THR A 95 -18.51 -11.89 5.04
N HIS A 96 -17.55 -11.83 4.13
CA HIS A 96 -17.70 -11.22 2.82
C HIS A 96 -17.86 -12.30 1.76
N SER A 97 -18.57 -12.00 0.67
CA SER A 97 -18.85 -12.98 -0.40
C SER A 97 -17.59 -13.42 -1.14
N ASN A 98 -16.59 -12.52 -1.19
CA ASN A 98 -15.23 -12.76 -1.66
C ASN A 98 -14.25 -11.69 -1.14
N ALA A 99 -12.96 -11.90 -1.37
CA ALA A 99 -11.90 -10.96 -1.00
C ALA A 99 -12.09 -9.55 -1.60
N CYS A 100 -12.59 -9.44 -2.83
CA CYS A 100 -12.87 -8.13 -3.43
C CYS A 100 -13.94 -7.39 -2.63
N THR A 101 -15.03 -8.06 -2.24
CA THR A 101 -16.10 -7.42 -1.44
C THR A 101 -15.62 -6.99 -0.05
N ALA A 102 -14.70 -7.75 0.56
CA ALA A 102 -14.05 -7.36 1.82
C ALA A 102 -13.20 -6.08 1.63
N ASN A 103 -12.33 -6.08 0.63
CA ASN A 103 -11.46 -4.95 0.32
C ASN A 103 -12.28 -3.70 -0.08
N ALA A 104 -13.38 -3.89 -0.83
CA ALA A 104 -14.30 -2.82 -1.21
C ALA A 104 -15.00 -2.23 0.01
N ALA A 105 -15.28 -3.03 1.05
CA ALA A 105 -15.77 -2.56 2.34
C ALA A 105 -14.69 -1.84 3.18
N GLY A 106 -13.43 -1.86 2.75
CA GLY A 106 -12.32 -1.18 3.42
C GLY A 106 -11.61 -2.03 4.47
N THR A 107 -11.77 -3.35 4.44
CA THR A 107 -11.14 -4.28 5.41
C THR A 107 -10.21 -5.25 4.71
N SER A 108 -9.09 -5.58 5.36
CA SER A 108 -8.25 -6.73 4.96
C SER A 108 -8.97 -8.05 5.23
N VAL A 109 -8.49 -9.11 4.57
CA VAL A 109 -8.92 -10.49 4.81
C VAL A 109 -8.15 -11.06 6.00
N ALA A 110 -8.89 -11.48 7.03
CA ALA A 110 -8.35 -12.16 8.20
C ALA A 110 -8.10 -13.65 7.93
N SER A 111 -9.02 -14.32 7.24
CA SER A 111 -8.90 -15.74 6.90
C SER A 111 -9.74 -16.12 5.69
N ALA A 112 -9.32 -17.19 5.01
CA ALA A 112 -10.15 -17.85 4.01
C ALA A 112 -11.35 -18.55 4.67
N GLY A 113 -12.50 -18.54 3.99
CA GLY A 113 -13.76 -19.06 4.52
C GLY A 113 -14.53 -18.02 5.35
N SER A 114 -15.80 -18.33 5.64
CA SER A 114 -16.63 -17.51 6.52
C SER A 114 -16.05 -17.38 7.92
N CYS A 115 -16.41 -16.30 8.62
CA CYS A 115 -16.06 -16.13 10.02
C CYS A 115 -16.65 -17.27 10.90
N PRO A 116 -15.94 -17.68 11.96
CA PRO A 116 -16.36 -18.75 12.87
C PRO A 116 -17.61 -18.42 13.70
#